data_AF-A0A6V7W5D4-F1
#
_entry.id   AF-A0A6V7W5D4-F1
#
_cell.length_a   1.000
_cell.length_b   1.000
_cell.length_c   1.000
_cell.angle_alpha   90.00
_cell.angle_beta   90.00
_cell.angle_gamma   90.00
#
_symmetry.space_group_name_H-M   'P 1'
#
loop_
_entity.id
_entity.type
_entity.pdbx_description
1 polymer ?
#
loop_
_entity_poly.entity_id
_entity_poly.type
_entity_poly.pdbx_seq_one_letter_code
_entity_poly.pdbx_strand_id
1 'polypeptide(L)'
;MEGVNNHKMFIGLEVRADNEYIRFGAAFASIFNQNTTFKLPSFCWNNNDVFGCGLIYPPKDFPYIFFTQNGKQIGNAVLIKDNNVSFKPYVVLNCCSVETNFGNNLETKPFMYDISKYFISQFY
;
A
#
# COMPACT_ATOMS: atom_id res chain seq x y z
N MET A 1 7.31 -23.81 -22.34
CA MET A 1 7.77 -23.46 -20.98
C MET A 1 7.23 -22.07 -20.69
N GLU A 2 6.18 -21.97 -19.88
CA GLU A 2 5.64 -20.69 -19.45
C GLU A 2 6.71 -19.97 -18.63
N GLY A 3 7.12 -18.79 -19.10
CA GLY A 3 8.13 -17.98 -18.43
C GLY A 3 7.66 -17.64 -17.02
N VAL A 4 8.50 -17.91 -16.03
CA VAL A 4 8.28 -17.48 -14.65
C VAL A 4 8.00 -15.98 -14.68
N ASN A 5 6.81 -15.59 -14.20
CA ASN A 5 6.32 -14.22 -14.26
C ASN A 5 7.20 -13.35 -13.33
N ASN A 6 8.29 -12.80 -13.85
CA ASN A 6 9.32 -12.07 -13.09
C ASN A 6 8.91 -10.64 -12.71
N HIS A 7 7.70 -10.23 -13.07
CA HIS A 7 7.14 -8.93 -12.73
C HIS A 7 7.04 -8.81 -11.21
N LYS A 8 7.64 -7.76 -10.64
CA LYS A 8 7.50 -7.44 -9.22
C LYS A 8 7.21 -5.96 -9.07
N MET A 9 6.19 -5.65 -8.29
CA MET A 9 5.90 -4.30 -7.86
C MET A 9 5.74 -4.29 -6.34
N PHE A 10 6.42 -3.35 -5.69
CA PHE A 10 6.15 -2.98 -4.32
C PHE A 10 5.73 -1.53 -4.25
N ILE A 11 4.72 -1.23 -3.42
CA ILE A 11 4.29 0.12 -3.09
C ILE A 11 4.19 0.23 -1.57
N GLY A 12 4.64 1.35 -1.01
CA GLY A 12 4.55 1.52 0.43
C GLY A 12 5.17 2.80 0.94
N LEU A 13 5.40 2.79 2.25
CA LEU A 13 5.98 3.89 2.99
C LEU A 13 7.23 3.39 3.71
N GLU A 14 8.31 4.13 3.54
CA GLU A 14 9.58 3.94 4.22
C GLU A 14 9.65 4.87 5.43
N VAL A 15 10.04 4.33 6.58
CA VAL A 15 10.33 5.08 7.81
C VAL A 15 11.72 5.67 7.68
N ARG A 16 11.82 7.01 7.72
CA ARG A 16 13.10 7.69 7.46
C ARG A 16 14.19 7.42 8.50
N ALA A 17 13.82 7.04 9.72
CA ALA A 17 14.78 6.90 10.82
C ALA A 17 15.63 5.62 10.71
N ASP A 18 15.04 4.51 10.25
CA ASP A 18 15.65 3.18 10.47
C ASP A 18 15.60 2.25 9.24
N ASN A 19 15.43 2.79 8.01
CA ASN A 19 15.24 2.01 6.77
C ASN A 19 14.09 0.97 6.87
N GLU A 20 13.13 1.21 7.76
CA GLU A 20 11.96 0.36 7.93
C GLU A 20 10.95 0.61 6.82
N TYR A 21 10.10 -0.37 6.54
CA TYR A 21 9.04 -0.19 5.57
C TYR A 21 7.77 -0.91 5.98
N ILE A 22 6.66 -0.29 5.60
CA ILE A 22 5.35 -0.94 5.51
C ILE A 22 4.96 -0.87 4.04
N ARG A 23 4.90 -2.04 3.39
CA ARG A 23 4.71 -2.13 1.93
C ARG A 23 3.81 -3.28 1.53
N PHE A 24 3.16 -3.12 0.40
CA PHE A 24 2.48 -4.20 -0.31
C PHE A 24 3.35 -4.67 -1.47
N GLY A 25 3.51 -5.99 -1.62
CA GLY A 25 4.18 -6.61 -2.77
C GLY A 25 3.19 -7.40 -3.62
N ALA A 26 2.88 -6.91 -4.82
CA ALA A 26 1.85 -7.50 -5.68
C ALA A 26 2.19 -8.95 -6.09
N ALA A 27 3.43 -9.20 -6.51
CA ALA A 27 3.90 -10.55 -6.88
C ALA A 27 3.84 -11.57 -5.72
N PHE A 28 3.77 -11.08 -4.48
CA PHE A 28 3.75 -11.91 -3.28
C PHE A 28 2.36 -11.98 -2.64
N ALA A 29 1.38 -11.23 -3.15
CA ALA A 29 0.05 -11.08 -2.54
C ALA A 29 0.15 -10.81 -1.03
N SER A 30 1.10 -9.98 -0.60
CA SER A 30 1.47 -9.85 0.81
C SER A 30 1.76 -8.42 1.22
N ILE A 31 1.34 -8.08 2.43
CA ILE A 31 1.74 -6.87 3.14
C ILE A 31 2.92 -7.22 4.04
N PHE A 32 3.99 -6.45 3.94
CA PHE A 32 5.21 -6.62 4.71
C PHE A 32 5.33 -5.45 5.69
N ASN A 33 5.47 -5.81 6.96
CA ASN A 33 6.04 -4.99 8.01
C ASN A 33 7.40 -5.62 8.39
N GLN A 34 8.30 -4.90 9.03
CA GLN A 34 9.65 -5.39 9.39
C GLN A 34 9.65 -6.77 10.04
N ASN A 35 8.71 -6.99 10.95
CA ASN A 35 8.67 -8.20 11.78
C ASN A 35 7.72 -9.27 11.26
N THR A 36 6.89 -8.95 10.26
CA THR A 36 5.76 -9.80 9.91
C THR A 36 5.33 -9.64 8.47
N THR A 37 4.92 -10.76 7.86
CA THR A 37 4.30 -10.79 6.54
C THR A 37 2.85 -11.25 6.67
N PHE A 38 1.93 -10.44 6.16
CA PHE A 38 0.50 -10.74 6.13
C PHE A 38 0.11 -11.12 4.71
N LYS A 39 -0.21 -12.41 4.50
CA LYS A 39 -0.66 -12.91 3.20
C LYS A 39 -2.13 -12.56 2.99
N LEU A 40 -2.46 -12.08 1.80
CA LEU A 40 -3.85 -11.88 1.39
C LEU A 40 -4.47 -13.24 1.03
N PRO A 41 -5.69 -13.54 1.52
CA PRO A 41 -6.33 -14.84 1.27
C PRO A 41 -6.73 -15.03 -0.19
N SER A 42 -7.01 -13.95 -0.92
CA SER A 42 -7.24 -13.95 -2.36
C SER A 42 -6.66 -12.67 -2.96
N PHE A 43 -5.89 -12.82 -4.04
CA PHE A 43 -5.28 -11.70 -4.75
C PHE A 43 -5.00 -12.10 -6.19
N CYS A 44 -5.28 -11.19 -7.12
CA CYS A 44 -4.95 -11.32 -8.52
C CYS A 44 -4.38 -9.98 -8.98
N TRP A 45 -3.30 -10.01 -9.77
CA TRP A 45 -2.71 -8.81 -10.34
C TRP A 45 -2.80 -8.89 -11.86
N ASN A 46 -3.47 -7.89 -12.44
CA ASN A 46 -3.68 -7.75 -13.87
C ASN A 46 -3.07 -6.44 -14.41
N ASN A 47 -2.90 -6.40 -15.73
CA ASN A 47 -2.55 -5.16 -16.41
C ASN A 47 -3.64 -4.10 -16.14
N ASN A 48 -3.20 -2.85 -15.94
CA ASN A 48 -4.04 -1.69 -15.62
C ASN A 48 -4.68 -1.68 -14.22
N ASP A 49 -4.35 -2.64 -13.36
CA ASP A 49 -4.73 -2.53 -11.94
C ASP A 49 -4.11 -1.28 -11.31
N VAL A 50 -4.92 -0.54 -10.55
CA VAL A 50 -4.51 0.65 -9.82
C VAL A 50 -4.25 0.28 -8.37
N PHE A 51 -3.01 0.46 -7.93
CA PHE A 51 -2.63 0.24 -6.54
C PHE A 51 -2.51 1.55 -5.79
N GLY A 52 -2.96 1.54 -4.55
CA GLY A 52 -2.89 2.69 -3.64
C GLY A 52 -2.24 2.31 -2.31
N CYS A 53 -1.59 3.29 -1.71
CA CYS A 53 -1.07 3.24 -0.35
C CYS A 53 -1.52 4.52 0.34
N GLY A 54 -2.21 4.38 1.46
CA GLY A 54 -2.71 5.50 2.24
C GLY A 54 -2.20 5.46 3.66
N LEU A 55 -1.94 6.64 4.22
CA LEU A 55 -1.57 6.86 5.62
C LEU A 55 -2.59 7.80 6.22
N ILE A 56 -3.16 7.43 7.36
CA ILE A 56 -4.13 8.26 8.07
C ILE A 56 -3.62 8.56 9.48
N TYR A 57 -3.76 9.82 9.86
CA TYR A 57 -3.56 10.33 11.20
C TYR A 57 -4.92 10.64 11.83
N PRO A 58 -5.54 9.68 12.54
CA PRO A 58 -6.81 9.94 13.20
C PRO A 58 -6.60 10.89 14.40
N PRO A 59 -7.58 11.74 14.76
CA PRO A 59 -7.41 12.74 15.81
C PRO A 59 -7.17 12.20 17.23
N LYS A 60 -7.61 10.97 17.53
CA LYS A 60 -7.61 10.38 18.88
C LYS A 60 -7.05 8.95 18.95
N ASP A 61 -6.53 8.45 17.84
CA ASP A 61 -6.04 7.07 17.70
C ASP A 61 -4.63 7.05 17.10
N PHE A 62 -4.03 5.86 17.03
CA PHE A 62 -2.74 5.67 16.37
C PHE A 62 -2.87 5.83 14.85
N PRO A 63 -1.85 6.41 14.18
CA PRO A 63 -1.79 6.40 12.72
C PRO A 63 -1.80 4.98 12.18
N TYR A 64 -2.26 4.81 10.94
CA TYR A 64 -2.23 3.51 10.29
C TYR A 64 -2.07 3.63 8.79
N ILE A 65 -1.54 2.56 8.21
CA ILE A 65 -1.31 2.43 6.77
C ILE A 65 -2.26 1.38 6.21
N PHE A 66 -2.82 1.66 5.05
CA PHE A 66 -3.67 0.73 4.32
C PHE A 66 -3.28 0.70 2.85
N PHE A 67 -3.66 -0.40 2.19
CA PHE A 67 -3.38 -0.61 0.79
C PHE A 67 -4.69 -0.84 0.05
N THR A 68 -4.73 -0.43 -1.22
CA THR A 68 -5.90 -0.58 -2.06
C THR A 68 -5.54 -1.17 -3.42
N GLN A 69 -6.47 -1.92 -4.00
CA GLN A 69 -6.47 -2.30 -5.40
C GLN A 69 -7.79 -1.84 -6.02
N ASN A 70 -7.72 -1.08 -7.11
CA ASN A 70 -8.87 -0.53 -7.84
C ASN A 70 -9.87 0.19 -6.92
N GLY A 71 -9.34 1.01 -6.00
CA GLY A 71 -10.13 1.79 -5.04
C GLY A 71 -10.71 1.01 -3.86
N LYS A 72 -10.52 -0.31 -3.79
CA LYS A 72 -10.97 -1.16 -2.67
C LYS A 72 -9.78 -1.52 -1.78
N GLN A 73 -9.98 -1.47 -0.46
CA GLN A 73 -8.96 -1.90 0.48
C GLN A 73 -8.63 -3.38 0.31
N ILE A 74 -7.35 -3.72 0.40
CA ILE A 74 -6.84 -5.09 0.42
C ILE A 74 -6.18 -5.38 1.76
N GLY A 75 -6.56 -6.50 2.38
CA GLY A 75 -6.12 -6.86 3.73
C GLY A 75 -6.58 -5.88 4.81
N ASN A 76 -6.03 -6.06 6.01
CA ASN A 76 -6.25 -5.14 7.13
C ASN A 76 -5.25 -3.98 7.08
N ALA A 77 -5.58 -2.87 7.76
CA ALA A 77 -4.63 -1.79 7.94
C ALA A 77 -3.54 -2.18 8.94
N VAL A 78 -2.34 -1.62 8.80
CA VAL A 78 -1.22 -1.81 9.71
C VAL A 78 -1.20 -0.62 10.68
N LEU A 79 -1.40 -0.89 11.97
CA LEU A 79 -1.36 0.14 13.01
C LEU A 79 0.08 0.58 13.29
N ILE A 80 0.33 1.88 13.32
CA ILE A 80 1.64 2.47 13.63
C ILE A 80 1.64 2.88 15.11
N LYS A 81 2.34 2.12 15.95
CA LYS A 81 2.38 2.37 17.40
C LYS A 81 3.31 3.52 17.81
N ASP A 82 4.14 4.00 16.90
CA ASP A 82 5.02 5.15 17.11
C ASP A 82 4.47 6.39 16.38
N ASN A 83 4.19 7.45 17.14
CA ASN A 83 3.58 8.68 16.64
C ASN A 83 4.60 9.70 16.12
N ASN A 84 5.91 9.46 16.27
CA ASN A 84 6.96 10.42 15.94
C ASN A 84 7.75 10.03 14.67
N VAL A 85 7.08 9.33 13.77
CA VAL A 85 7.70 8.76 12.58
C VAL A 85 7.37 9.56 11.33
N SER A 86 8.40 9.90 10.57
CA SER A 86 8.24 10.50 9.24
C SER A 86 8.32 9.41 8.17
N PHE A 87 7.33 9.44 7.27
CA PHE A 87 7.20 8.48 6.18
C PHE A 87 7.57 9.10 4.84
N LYS A 88 8.17 8.30 3.97
CA LYS A 88 8.44 8.65 2.57
C LYS A 88 7.76 7.61 1.65
N PRO A 89 6.91 8.03 0.70
CA PRO A 89 6.35 7.11 -0.27
C PRO A 89 7.44 6.60 -1.21
N TYR A 90 7.34 5.32 -1.58
CA TYR A 90 8.22 4.73 -2.58
C TYR A 90 7.52 3.62 -3.37
N VAL A 91 8.11 3.31 -4.52
CA VAL A 91 7.73 2.21 -5.39
C VAL A 91 8.99 1.47 -5.85
N VAL A 92 8.94 0.15 -5.91
CA VAL A 92 10.01 -0.69 -6.48
C VAL A 92 9.41 -1.50 -7.62
N LEU A 93 10.07 -1.47 -8.77
CA LEU A 93 9.63 -2.14 -9.99
C LEU A 93 10.70 -3.10 -10.49
N ASN A 94 10.27 -4.28 -10.95
CA ASN A 94 11.11 -5.22 -11.68
C ASN A 94 10.32 -5.79 -12.86
N CYS A 95 10.87 -5.68 -14.06
CA CYS A 95 10.25 -6.15 -15.30
C CYS A 95 8.84 -5.58 -15.60
N CYS A 96 8.38 -4.52 -14.92
CA CYS A 96 7.11 -3.87 -15.18
C CYS A 96 7.28 -2.34 -15.27
N SER A 97 6.26 -1.66 -15.79
CA SER A 97 6.15 -0.20 -15.77
C SER A 97 4.88 0.19 -15.05
N VAL A 98 4.91 1.34 -14.37
CA VAL A 98 3.74 1.92 -13.72
C VAL A 98 3.71 3.41 -14.00
N GLU A 99 2.52 3.96 -14.04
CA GLU A 99 2.32 5.40 -13.91
C GLU A 99 2.09 5.73 -12.42
N THR A 100 2.66 6.82 -11.94
CA THR A 100 2.47 7.27 -10.56
C THR A 100 1.62 8.55 -10.52
N ASN A 101 0.76 8.64 -9.52
CA ASN A 101 0.00 9.84 -9.24
C ASN A 101 0.05 10.15 -7.74
N PHE A 102 0.75 11.22 -7.39
CA PHE A 102 0.86 11.72 -6.01
C PHE A 102 -0.18 12.80 -5.69
N GLY A 103 -1.29 12.84 -6.43
CA GLY A 103 -2.36 13.83 -6.26
C GLY A 103 -2.16 15.11 -7.07
N ASN A 104 -1.26 15.11 -8.06
CA ASN A 104 -1.04 16.30 -8.92
C ASN A 104 -2.17 16.51 -9.93
N ASN A 105 -2.92 15.46 -10.25
CA ASN A 105 -4.08 15.53 -11.14
C ASN A 105 -5.27 14.81 -10.53
N LEU A 106 -6.03 15.51 -9.70
CA LEU A 106 -7.23 14.97 -9.05
C LEU A 106 -8.47 14.99 -9.95
N GLU A 107 -8.48 15.78 -11.02
CA GLU A 107 -9.60 15.88 -11.94
C GLU A 107 -9.69 14.65 -12.86
N THR A 108 -8.58 14.29 -13.52
CA THR A 108 -8.58 13.16 -14.47
C THR A 108 -8.11 11.86 -13.83
N LYS A 109 -7.42 11.93 -12.68
CA LYS A 109 -6.91 10.77 -11.93
C LYS A 109 -7.15 10.95 -10.43
N PRO A 110 -8.40 11.01 -9.97
CA PRO A 110 -8.69 11.15 -8.55
C PRO A 110 -8.08 10.01 -7.74
N PHE A 111 -7.74 10.28 -6.48
CA PHE A 111 -7.43 9.22 -5.54
C PHE A 111 -8.66 8.32 -5.42
N MET A 112 -8.53 7.06 -5.86
CA MET A 112 -9.70 6.17 -6.03
C MET A 112 -10.34 5.72 -4.71
N TYR A 113 -9.79 6.09 -3.56
CA TYR A 113 -10.30 5.71 -2.27
C TYR A 113 -11.03 6.87 -1.59
N ASP A 114 -12.30 6.65 -1.27
CA ASP A 114 -13.14 7.63 -0.58
C ASP A 114 -12.83 7.63 0.93
N ILE A 115 -11.98 8.57 1.35
CA ILE A 115 -11.57 8.73 2.75
C ILE A 115 -12.71 9.11 3.69
N SER A 116 -13.85 9.60 3.18
CA SER A 116 -15.00 9.98 4.02
C SER A 116 -15.79 8.77 4.53
N LYS A 117 -15.65 7.62 3.86
CA LYS A 117 -16.31 6.36 4.24
C LYS A 117 -15.52 5.54 5.27
N TYR A 118 -14.58 6.17 5.96
CA TYR A 118 -13.63 5.47 6.82
C TYR A 118 -14.27 4.91 8.10
N PHE A 119 -14.62 3.63 8.04
CA PHE A 119 -14.78 2.76 9.21
C PHE A 119 -13.88 1.54 8.99
N ILE A 120 -12.57 1.67 9.19
CA ILE A 120 -11.73 0.48 9.31
C ILE A 120 -12.04 -0.17 10.65
N SER A 121 -12.57 -1.39 10.58
CA SER A 121 -12.90 -2.19 11.76
C SER A 121 -11.81 -3.20 12.13
N GLN A 122 -10.75 -3.33 11.33
CA GLN A 122 -9.73 -4.37 11.52
C GLN A 122 -8.32 -3.87 11.20
N PHE A 123 -7.41 -4.13 12.14
CA PHE A 123 -5.98 -3.85 12.05
C PHE A 123 -5.17 -5.14 12.20
N TYR A 124 -3.98 -5.18 11.61
CA TYR A 124 -2.94 -6.16 11.92
C TYR A 124 -2.12 -5.73 13.14
#